data_AF-A0A179FW40-F1
#
_entry.id   AF-A0A179FW40-F1
#
_cell.length_a   1.000
_cell.length_b   1.000
_cell.length_c   1.000
_cell.angle_alpha   90.00
_cell.angle_beta   90.00
_cell.angle_gamma   90.00
#
_symmetry.space_group_name_H-M   'P 1'
#
loop_
_entity.id
_entity.type
_entity.pdbx_description
1 polymer ?
#
loop_
_entity_poly.entity_id
_entity_poly.type
_entity_poly.pdbx_seq_one_letter_code
_entity_poly.pdbx_strand_id
1 'polypeptide(L)'
;MGALFSRPGHDANTLSLGLFEAGNTSSINSPTIAPYLGINTGVYNGINTSSLPPIPLEWIVSPMHGSGACPSDARIATWLAVTEAIITCIALLAAYRPFVHAISRGYVGNRIKDSIWVTWTIPLACQLTADAIIAGAVVGQTPGYTNLNKLHIFTVYMARPRFAFILIACLRCLVAVKRPRKFAKTTIVKYKTDDGVEFPYTDAWITTAVSELFLLIISAIFTGVTWHRLPSQSKPREFISDHVSFISSAPGLMLLVVITFVPIYKRYGEAFPLEGRRYETYRHWGATVSRDGRARVSVKKQKQRIVLTKRLGCALAGGVILGYISLVQWAYWNRFLQMPGVLFCPPKLIQSSAVWIVFSTVGILAGAAS
;
A
#
# COMPACT_ATOMS: atom_id res chain seq x y z
N MET A 1 7.38 -9.14 14.57
CA MET A 1 6.85 -9.38 13.20
C MET A 1 7.89 -9.96 12.25
N GLY A 2 9.16 -9.52 12.28
CA GLY A 2 10.22 -10.07 11.40
C GLY A 2 10.58 -11.55 11.59
N ALA A 3 10.17 -12.19 12.69
CA ALA A 3 10.35 -13.62 12.95
C ALA A 3 9.29 -14.53 12.29
N LEU A 4 8.21 -13.96 11.74
CA LEU A 4 7.13 -14.73 11.11
C LEU A 4 7.50 -15.27 9.72
N PHE A 5 8.52 -14.68 9.08
CA PHE A 5 8.88 -14.95 7.69
C PHE A 5 10.33 -15.40 7.51
N SER A 6 11.06 -15.57 8.61
CA SER A 6 12.43 -16.06 8.62
C SER A 6 12.45 -17.58 8.75
N ARG A 7 13.47 -18.20 8.13
CA ARG A 7 13.69 -19.65 8.28
C ARG A 7 14.05 -19.97 9.73
N PRO A 8 13.42 -20.98 10.37
CA PRO A 8 13.81 -21.43 11.69
C PRO A 8 15.29 -21.86 11.66
N GLY A 9 16.11 -21.27 12.53
CA GLY A 9 17.56 -21.53 12.63
C GLY A 9 18.49 -20.47 12.04
N HIS A 10 18.00 -19.56 11.19
CA HIS A 10 18.80 -18.43 10.67
C HIS A 10 18.80 -17.19 11.60
N ASP A 11 17.92 -17.22 12.61
CA ASP A 11 17.52 -16.11 13.46
C ASP A 11 18.08 -16.19 14.89
N ALA A 12 19.21 -16.89 15.12
CA ALA A 12 19.85 -16.85 16.42
C ALA A 12 20.04 -15.37 16.83
N ASN A 13 19.40 -14.98 17.93
CA ASN A 13 19.04 -13.63 18.38
C ASN A 13 20.19 -12.62 18.59
N THR A 14 21.34 -12.85 17.99
CA THR A 14 22.47 -11.93 17.96
C THR A 14 22.53 -11.29 16.59
N LEU A 15 22.28 -9.97 16.50
CA LEU A 15 22.74 -9.18 15.35
C LEU A 15 24.16 -9.64 15.03
N SER A 16 24.40 -10.11 13.80
CA SER A 16 25.73 -10.58 13.43
C SER A 16 26.74 -9.45 13.67
N LEU A 17 27.92 -9.77 14.21
CA LEU A 17 29.00 -8.82 14.47
C LEU A 17 29.13 -7.77 13.34
N GLY A 18 28.82 -6.51 13.65
CA GLY A 18 28.89 -5.38 12.73
C GLY A 18 27.55 -4.83 12.20
N LEU A 19 26.41 -5.45 12.54
CA LEU A 19 25.08 -4.87 12.32
C LEU A 19 24.66 -4.03 13.53
N PHE A 20 24.04 -2.89 13.27
CA PHE A 20 23.57 -1.97 14.29
C PHE A 20 22.13 -1.52 13.97
N GLU A 21 21.31 -1.39 15.01
CA GLU A 21 19.98 -0.80 14.87
C GLU A 21 20.05 0.64 14.38
N ALA A 22 19.07 1.04 13.56
CA ALA A 22 19.00 2.37 12.98
C ALA A 22 19.11 3.45 14.07
N GLY A 23 19.99 4.43 13.84
CA GLY A 23 20.24 5.54 14.76
C GLY A 23 21.13 5.23 15.96
N ASN A 24 21.68 4.01 16.10
CA ASN A 24 22.62 3.69 17.16
C ASN A 24 23.96 4.41 16.96
N THR A 25 24.24 5.42 17.80
CA THR A 25 25.43 6.28 17.70
C THR A 25 26.75 5.55 18.01
N SER A 26 26.71 4.40 18.69
CA SER A 26 27.91 3.57 18.88
C SER A 26 28.51 3.07 17.57
N SER A 27 27.71 3.06 16.49
CA SER A 27 28.12 2.60 15.17
C SER A 27 28.89 3.66 14.37
N ILE A 28 28.98 4.91 14.83
CA ILE A 28 29.62 6.02 14.09
C ILE A 28 31.10 5.74 13.81
N ASN A 29 31.80 5.15 14.78
CA ASN A 29 33.22 4.86 14.69
C ASN A 29 33.52 3.45 14.15
N SER A 30 32.50 2.70 13.73
CA SER A 30 32.69 1.35 13.20
C SER A 30 33.38 1.43 11.83
N PRO A 31 34.41 0.60 11.55
CA PRO A 31 35.13 0.60 10.27
C PRO A 31 34.23 0.25 9.07
N THR A 32 33.09 -0.41 9.31
CA THR A 32 32.10 -0.77 8.28
C THR A 32 31.07 0.33 7.98
N ILE A 33 31.06 1.42 8.77
CA ILE A 33 30.03 2.47 8.70
C ILE A 33 30.65 3.85 8.50
N ALA A 34 31.69 4.18 9.26
CA ALA A 34 32.39 5.47 9.19
C ALA A 34 32.74 5.92 7.76
N PRO A 35 33.30 5.06 6.87
CA PRO A 35 33.67 5.50 5.52
C PRO A 35 32.48 5.77 4.59
N TYR A 36 31.25 5.42 4.98
CA TYR A 36 30.05 5.53 4.14
C TYR A 36 29.08 6.61 4.61
N LEU A 37 29.43 7.38 5.64
CA LEU A 37 28.62 8.49 6.11
C LEU A 37 28.46 9.57 5.03
N GLY A 38 27.21 9.95 4.74
CA GLY A 38 26.90 10.96 3.73
C GLY A 38 27.14 10.54 2.28
N ILE A 39 27.39 9.26 2.00
CA ILE A 39 27.63 8.74 0.64
C ILE A 39 26.48 7.81 0.22
N ASN A 40 25.85 8.11 -0.91
CA ASN A 40 24.79 7.26 -1.47
C ASN A 40 24.85 7.16 -3.01
N THR A 41 26.04 6.92 -3.56
CA THR A 41 26.27 6.96 -5.01
C THR A 41 25.83 5.70 -5.75
N GLY A 42 25.63 4.58 -5.05
CA GLY A 42 25.31 3.28 -5.66
C GLY A 42 26.46 2.64 -6.46
N VAL A 43 27.68 3.17 -6.32
CA VAL A 43 28.88 2.69 -7.01
C VAL A 43 29.77 1.95 -6.02
N TYR A 44 30.01 0.66 -6.27
CA TYR A 44 30.80 -0.22 -5.39
C TYR A 44 32.25 -0.44 -5.88
N ASN A 45 32.66 0.24 -6.96
CA ASN A 45 33.94 -0.01 -7.63
C ASN A 45 35.13 0.26 -6.69
N GLY A 46 36.00 -0.74 -6.53
CA GLY A 46 37.25 -0.61 -5.76
C GLY A 46 37.12 -0.85 -4.24
N ILE A 47 35.96 -1.28 -3.74
CA ILE A 47 35.75 -1.59 -2.32
C ILE A 47 35.99 -3.09 -2.07
N ASN A 48 36.83 -3.43 -1.11
CA ASN A 48 37.03 -4.82 -0.69
C ASN A 48 35.75 -5.39 -0.06
N THR A 49 35.44 -6.65 -0.33
CA THR A 49 34.23 -7.34 0.17
C THR A 49 34.12 -7.37 1.69
N SER A 50 35.25 -7.36 2.40
CA SER A 50 35.32 -7.30 3.86
C SER A 50 35.00 -5.92 4.46
N SER A 51 35.05 -4.85 3.64
CA SER A 51 34.79 -3.47 4.07
C SER A 51 33.40 -2.95 3.68
N LEU A 52 32.56 -3.78 3.06
CA LEU A 52 31.25 -3.33 2.55
C LEU A 52 30.30 -2.87 3.67
N PRO A 53 29.45 -1.86 3.39
CA PRO A 53 28.43 -1.43 4.33
C PRO A 53 27.38 -2.52 4.56
N PRO A 54 26.70 -2.50 5.71
CA PRO A 54 25.65 -3.46 6.05
C PRO A 54 24.36 -3.29 5.22
N ILE A 55 24.27 -2.23 4.41
CA ILE A 55 23.15 -1.95 3.52
C ILE A 55 23.68 -1.47 2.16
N PRO A 56 22.90 -1.65 1.07
CA PRO A 56 23.22 -1.03 -0.21
C PRO A 56 23.47 0.49 -0.09
N LEU A 57 24.47 0.99 -0.82
CA LEU A 57 24.84 2.41 -0.84
C LEU A 57 23.66 3.30 -1.24
N GLU A 58 22.80 2.83 -2.12
CA GLU A 58 21.58 3.53 -2.53
C GLU A 58 20.56 3.69 -1.39
N TRP A 59 20.66 2.91 -0.32
CA TRP A 59 19.73 2.95 0.81
C TRP A 59 20.22 3.86 1.94
N ILE A 60 21.43 4.41 1.80
CA ILE A 60 22.05 5.26 2.82
C ILE A 60 21.37 6.63 2.85
N VAL A 61 20.89 7.00 4.03
CA VAL A 61 20.32 8.30 4.36
C VAL A 61 20.97 8.79 5.65
N SER A 62 22.20 9.28 5.57
CA SER A 62 22.98 9.70 6.74
C SER A 62 23.59 11.09 6.56
N PRO A 63 23.80 11.84 7.65
CA PRO A 63 24.52 13.10 7.59
C PRO A 63 26.03 12.84 7.39
N MET A 64 26.74 13.75 6.71
CA MET A 64 28.21 13.64 6.56
C MET A 64 28.97 13.66 7.90
N HIS A 65 28.45 14.38 8.89
CA HIS A 65 29.08 14.51 10.21
C HIS A 65 28.08 13.97 11.23
N GLY A 66 28.56 13.18 12.20
CA GLY A 66 27.73 12.55 13.24
C GLY A 66 27.10 13.51 14.26
N SER A 67 26.82 14.75 13.86
CA SER A 67 26.42 15.87 14.73
C SER A 67 24.92 15.97 15.01
N GLY A 68 24.12 14.97 14.63
CA GLY A 68 22.67 14.93 14.85
C GLY A 68 22.22 13.73 15.68
N ALA A 69 21.26 13.96 16.59
CA ALA A 69 20.56 12.89 17.29
C ALA A 69 19.71 12.10 16.28
N CYS A 70 20.21 10.94 15.83
CA CYS A 70 19.47 10.06 14.95
C CYS A 70 18.31 9.38 15.69
N PRO A 71 17.12 9.27 15.07
CA PRO A 71 16.02 8.54 15.68
C PRO A 71 16.36 7.05 15.75
N SER A 72 16.01 6.39 16.86
CA SER A 72 16.12 4.93 16.97
C SER A 72 15.19 4.21 15.99
N ASP A 73 15.54 2.97 15.65
CA ASP A 73 14.74 2.06 14.83
C ASP A 73 13.27 1.98 15.30
N ALA A 74 13.03 1.79 16.60
CA ALA A 74 11.72 1.72 17.21
C ALA A 74 10.96 3.03 17.04
N ARG A 75 11.65 4.18 17.13
CA ARG A 75 11.05 5.50 16.92
C ARG A 75 10.65 5.68 15.45
N ILE A 76 11.49 5.29 14.49
CA ILE A 76 11.18 5.35 13.06
C ILE A 76 9.97 4.46 12.74
N ALA A 77 10.00 3.19 13.17
CA ALA A 77 8.90 2.24 12.96
C ALA A 77 7.59 2.73 13.58
N THR A 78 7.64 3.28 14.80
CA THR A 78 6.48 3.85 15.48
C THR A 78 5.90 5.02 14.70
N TRP A 79 6.74 5.94 14.20
CA TRP A 79 6.25 7.07 13.39
C TRP A 79 5.62 6.63 12.08
N LEU A 80 6.19 5.62 11.40
CA LEU A 80 5.58 5.03 10.22
C LEU A 80 4.20 4.43 10.56
N ALA A 81 4.10 3.70 11.67
CA ALA A 81 2.86 3.06 12.10
C ALA A 81 1.78 4.08 12.48
N VAL A 82 2.14 5.12 13.22
CA VAL A 82 1.25 6.23 13.59
C VAL A 82 0.76 6.98 12.36
N THR A 83 1.66 7.27 11.40
CA THR A 83 1.31 7.96 10.15
C THR A 83 0.28 7.14 9.37
N GLU A 84 0.52 5.85 9.21
CA GLU A 84 -0.40 4.95 8.50
C GLU A 84 -1.73 4.75 9.24
N ALA A 85 -1.72 4.73 10.58
CA ALA A 85 -2.95 4.68 11.37
C ALA A 85 -3.81 5.93 11.14
N ILE A 86 -3.19 7.12 11.12
CA ILE A 86 -3.88 8.38 10.82
C ILE A 86 -4.45 8.36 9.39
N ILE A 87 -3.65 8.00 8.40
CA ILE A 87 -4.11 7.90 6.99
C ILE A 87 -5.27 6.93 6.89
N THR A 88 -5.19 5.79 7.56
CA THR A 88 -6.25 4.77 7.56
C THR A 88 -7.54 5.28 8.19
N CYS A 89 -7.47 6.02 9.29
CA CYS A 89 -8.64 6.65 9.92
C CYS A 89 -9.27 7.72 9.00
N ILE A 90 -8.45 8.55 8.36
CA ILE A 90 -8.94 9.57 7.42
C ILE A 90 -9.55 8.90 6.18
N ALA A 91 -8.94 7.81 5.69
CA ALA A 91 -9.41 7.05 4.53
C ALA A 91 -10.85 6.54 4.70
N LEU A 92 -11.27 6.17 5.92
CA LEU A 92 -12.65 5.76 6.20
C LEU A 92 -13.68 6.81 5.77
N LEU A 93 -13.36 8.09 5.99
CA LEU A 93 -14.22 9.22 5.65
C LEU A 93 -13.96 9.68 4.22
N ALA A 94 -12.70 9.86 3.84
CA ALA A 94 -12.29 10.38 2.54
C ALA A 94 -12.66 9.44 1.38
N ALA A 95 -12.65 8.12 1.60
CA ALA A 95 -13.06 7.14 0.59
C ALA A 95 -14.59 6.98 0.51
N TYR A 96 -15.35 7.54 1.46
CA TYR A 96 -16.81 7.45 1.47
C TYR A 96 -17.43 8.48 0.53
N ARG A 97 -17.76 8.03 -0.67
CA ARG A 97 -18.28 8.88 -1.75
C ARG A 97 -19.44 9.83 -1.38
N PRO A 98 -20.47 9.42 -0.60
CA PRO A 98 -21.53 10.35 -0.20
C PRO A 98 -21.03 11.50 0.67
N PHE A 99 -20.01 11.27 1.50
CA PHE A 99 -19.36 12.33 2.29
C PHE A 99 -18.56 13.28 1.40
N VAL A 100 -17.83 12.77 0.42
CA VAL A 100 -17.14 13.59 -0.59
C VAL A 100 -18.12 14.46 -1.36
N HIS A 101 -19.27 13.91 -1.76
CA HIS A 101 -20.32 14.65 -2.43
C HIS A 101 -20.94 15.73 -1.53
N ALA A 102 -21.14 15.42 -0.24
CA ALA A 102 -21.66 16.38 0.73
C ALA A 102 -20.69 17.55 0.98
N ILE A 103 -19.40 17.26 1.19
CA ILE A 103 -18.36 18.29 1.40
C ILE A 103 -18.18 19.15 0.16
N SER A 104 -18.15 18.54 -1.01
CA SER A 104 -17.99 19.26 -2.28
C SER A 104 -19.26 19.97 -2.75
N ARG A 105 -20.33 20.01 -1.93
CA ARG A 105 -21.63 20.61 -2.27
C ARG A 105 -22.19 20.14 -3.62
N GLY A 106 -21.86 18.91 -4.00
CA GLY A 106 -22.32 18.28 -5.23
C GLY A 106 -21.50 18.58 -6.50
N TYR A 107 -20.41 19.35 -6.42
CA TYR A 107 -19.50 19.57 -7.54
C TYR A 107 -18.70 18.30 -7.89
N VAL A 108 -18.34 17.51 -6.87
CA VAL A 108 -17.48 16.32 -6.99
C VAL A 108 -18.23 15.07 -6.51
N GLY A 109 -17.83 13.88 -6.94
CA GLY A 109 -18.50 12.62 -6.58
C GLY A 109 -19.74 12.30 -7.42
N ASN A 110 -19.95 13.04 -8.53
CA ASN A 110 -20.88 12.64 -9.58
C ASN A 110 -20.21 11.59 -10.45
N ARG A 111 -20.94 10.49 -10.74
CA ARG A 111 -20.37 9.34 -11.45
C ARG A 111 -20.26 9.67 -12.93
N ILE A 112 -19.03 9.83 -13.42
CA ILE A 112 -18.76 10.06 -14.85
C ILE A 112 -18.38 8.71 -15.48
N LYS A 113 -18.85 8.50 -16.72
CA LYS A 113 -18.49 7.31 -17.51
C LYS A 113 -16.98 7.35 -17.78
N ASP A 114 -16.29 6.22 -17.60
CA ASP A 114 -14.85 6.05 -17.86
C ASP A 114 -13.86 6.86 -16.99
N SER A 115 -14.34 7.55 -15.95
CA SER A 115 -13.49 8.37 -15.04
C SER A 115 -12.38 7.58 -14.33
N ILE A 116 -12.57 6.27 -14.13
CA ILE A 116 -11.59 5.40 -13.45
C ILE A 116 -10.24 5.41 -14.17
N TRP A 117 -10.22 5.43 -15.51
CA TRP A 117 -8.99 5.40 -16.32
C TRP A 117 -8.06 6.58 -16.09
N VAL A 118 -8.60 7.71 -15.62
CA VAL A 118 -7.81 8.91 -15.31
C VAL A 118 -7.58 9.02 -13.81
N THR A 119 -8.55 8.62 -13.00
CA THR A 119 -8.55 8.91 -11.55
C THR A 119 -7.63 8.03 -10.73
N TRP A 120 -7.13 6.90 -11.24
CA TRP A 120 -6.03 6.17 -10.60
C TRP A 120 -4.67 6.89 -10.71
N THR A 121 -4.52 7.78 -11.70
CA THR A 121 -3.26 8.54 -11.87
C THR A 121 -3.07 9.57 -10.77
N ILE A 122 -4.17 10.10 -10.20
CA ILE A 122 -4.12 11.10 -9.13
C ILE A 122 -3.54 10.52 -7.83
N PRO A 123 -4.06 9.42 -7.22
CA PRO A 123 -3.45 8.85 -6.03
C PRO A 123 -2.02 8.41 -6.29
N LEU A 124 -1.70 7.86 -7.48
CA LEU A 124 -0.31 7.56 -7.83
C LEU A 124 0.55 8.83 -7.82
N ALA A 125 0.15 9.88 -8.54
CA ALA A 125 0.88 11.15 -8.63
C ALA A 125 1.03 11.81 -7.25
N CYS A 126 0.01 11.77 -6.40
CA CYS A 126 0.08 12.28 -5.05
C CYS A 126 1.13 11.55 -4.22
N GLN A 127 1.19 10.21 -4.30
CA GLN A 127 2.21 9.42 -3.57
C GLN A 127 3.62 9.70 -4.10
N LEU A 128 3.79 9.73 -5.43
CA LEU A 128 5.06 10.10 -6.05
C LEU A 128 5.50 11.50 -5.65
N THR A 129 4.57 12.46 -5.60
CA THR A 129 4.87 13.84 -5.22
C THR A 129 5.21 13.95 -3.74
N ALA A 130 4.53 13.19 -2.87
CA ALA A 130 4.86 13.13 -1.44
C ALA A 130 6.30 12.66 -1.23
N ASP A 131 6.68 11.54 -1.85
CA ASP A 131 8.02 10.98 -1.72
C ASP A 131 9.08 11.92 -2.32
N ALA A 132 8.75 12.61 -3.43
CA ALA A 132 9.65 13.58 -4.06
C ALA A 132 9.86 14.84 -3.19
N ILE A 133 8.80 15.36 -2.56
CA ILE A 133 8.89 16.47 -1.60
C ILE A 133 9.74 16.08 -0.40
N ILE A 134 9.55 14.86 0.12
CA ILE A 134 10.32 14.39 1.28
C ILE A 134 11.80 14.25 0.91
N ALA A 135 12.12 13.59 -0.20
CA ALA A 135 13.49 13.43 -0.65
C ALA A 135 14.16 14.77 -0.98
N GLY A 136 13.46 15.65 -1.71
CA GLY A 136 14.01 16.89 -2.22
C GLY A 136 14.03 18.03 -1.20
N ALA A 137 12.88 18.33 -0.59
CA ALA A 137 12.72 19.47 0.30
C ALA A 137 13.01 19.11 1.76
N VAL A 138 12.46 18.01 2.29
CA VAL A 138 12.64 17.68 3.71
C VAL A 138 14.06 17.19 3.99
N VAL A 139 14.52 16.17 3.26
CA VAL A 139 15.86 15.61 3.43
C VAL A 139 16.91 16.50 2.76
N GLY A 140 16.71 16.85 1.48
CA GLY A 140 17.70 17.60 0.71
C GLY A 140 18.01 19.02 1.21
N GLN A 141 17.13 19.67 1.98
CA GLN A 141 17.41 20.97 2.61
C GLN A 141 17.87 20.85 4.07
N THR A 142 17.92 19.64 4.64
CA THR A 142 18.42 19.48 6.00
C THR A 142 19.95 19.58 6.01
N PRO A 143 20.55 20.42 6.87
CA PRO A 143 22.01 20.53 6.98
C PRO A 143 22.66 19.16 7.22
N GLY A 144 23.70 18.85 6.45
CA GLY A 144 24.40 17.56 6.52
C GLY A 144 23.92 16.49 5.55
N TYR A 145 22.74 16.65 4.91
CA TYR A 145 22.15 15.70 3.95
C TYR A 145 22.22 16.18 2.48
N THR A 146 22.82 17.35 2.23
CA THR A 146 22.83 18.03 0.94
C THR A 146 23.52 17.25 -0.17
N ASN A 147 24.49 16.40 0.19
CA ASN A 147 25.35 15.67 -0.74
C ASN A 147 24.73 14.34 -1.17
N LEU A 148 23.62 13.95 -0.55
CA LEU A 148 22.92 12.73 -0.88
C LEU A 148 22.18 12.90 -2.22
N ASN A 149 22.31 11.90 -3.08
CA ASN A 149 21.49 11.74 -4.27
C ASN A 149 20.02 11.56 -3.87
N LYS A 150 19.21 12.58 -4.20
CA LYS A 150 17.78 12.66 -3.86
C LYS A 150 16.96 11.58 -4.55
N LEU A 151 17.40 11.10 -5.71
CA LEU A 151 16.69 10.05 -6.46
C LEU A 151 16.69 8.72 -5.70
N HIS A 152 17.80 8.38 -5.05
CA HIS A 152 17.89 7.17 -4.25
C HIS A 152 17.04 7.26 -2.97
N ILE A 153 17.04 8.41 -2.30
CA ILE A 153 16.19 8.66 -1.13
C ILE A 153 14.71 8.55 -1.51
N PHE A 154 14.33 9.14 -2.64
CA PHE A 154 12.97 9.05 -3.20
C PHE A 154 12.54 7.60 -3.37
N THR A 155 13.37 6.77 -4.01
CA THR A 155 13.06 5.36 -4.24
C THR A 155 13.01 4.51 -2.96
N VAL A 156 13.78 4.86 -1.93
CA VAL A 156 13.69 4.19 -0.62
C VAL A 156 12.34 4.47 0.04
N TYR A 157 11.88 5.72 0.03
CA TYR A 157 10.59 6.09 0.63
C TYR A 157 9.39 5.51 -0.14
N MET A 158 9.51 5.25 -1.44
CA MET A 158 8.47 4.55 -2.20
C MET A 158 8.21 3.13 -1.69
N ALA A 159 9.22 2.46 -1.14
CA ALA A 159 9.09 1.11 -0.60
C ALA A 159 8.38 1.06 0.76
N ARG A 160 7.99 2.21 1.33
CA ARG A 160 7.29 2.32 2.63
C ARG A 160 6.02 1.46 2.67
N PRO A 161 5.76 0.74 3.76
CA PRO A 161 4.58 -0.11 3.87
C PRO A 161 3.33 0.74 4.06
N ARG A 162 2.21 0.28 3.50
CA ARG A 162 0.93 1.02 3.55
C ARG A 162 -0.23 0.09 3.90
N PHE A 163 -1.22 0.63 4.62
CA PHE A 163 -2.35 -0.17 5.11
C PHE A 163 -3.72 0.30 4.65
N ALA A 164 -3.86 1.57 4.27
CA ALA A 164 -5.17 2.19 4.02
C ALA A 164 -6.00 1.41 2.97
N PHE A 165 -5.35 0.86 1.95
CA PHE A 165 -6.01 0.12 0.88
C PHE A 165 -6.69 -1.17 1.36
N ILE A 166 -6.16 -1.87 2.38
CA ILE A 166 -6.79 -3.08 2.95
C ILE A 166 -8.17 -2.76 3.52
N LEU A 167 -8.25 -1.67 4.29
CA LEU A 167 -9.50 -1.27 4.94
C LEU A 167 -10.53 -0.82 3.90
N ILE A 168 -10.11 -0.06 2.89
CA ILE A 168 -10.99 0.34 1.78
C ILE A 168 -11.48 -0.90 1.01
N ALA A 169 -10.64 -1.91 0.79
CA ALA A 169 -11.04 -3.19 0.16
C ALA A 169 -12.12 -3.93 0.95
N CYS A 170 -11.97 -4.00 2.28
CA CYS A 170 -12.94 -4.62 3.17
C CYS A 170 -14.27 -3.85 3.15
N LEU A 171 -14.22 -2.52 3.24
CA LEU A 171 -15.40 -1.67 3.24
C LEU A 171 -16.16 -1.70 1.91
N ARG A 172 -15.47 -1.84 0.78
CA ARG A 172 -16.10 -2.08 -0.53
C ARG A 172 -17.06 -3.28 -0.49
N CYS A 173 -16.69 -4.35 0.23
CA CYS A 173 -17.50 -5.56 0.28
C CYS A 173 -18.64 -5.44 1.30
N LEU A 174 -18.40 -4.77 2.42
CA LEU A 174 -19.31 -4.74 3.57
C LEU A 174 -20.33 -3.59 3.52
N VAL A 175 -19.92 -2.41 3.06
CA VAL A 175 -20.76 -1.20 3.10
C VAL A 175 -21.53 -1.05 1.80
N ALA A 176 -22.84 -1.21 1.91
CA ALA A 176 -23.79 -0.98 0.83
C ALA A 176 -24.82 0.05 1.28
N VAL A 177 -25.00 1.12 0.51
CA VAL A 177 -25.89 2.24 0.84
C VAL A 177 -27.01 2.30 -0.18
N LYS A 178 -28.25 2.52 0.30
CA LYS A 178 -29.38 2.81 -0.59
C LYS A 178 -29.18 4.18 -1.24
N ARG A 179 -29.15 4.20 -2.57
CA ARG A 179 -28.89 5.41 -3.36
C ARG A 179 -30.02 6.43 -3.16
N PRO A 180 -29.71 7.69 -2.79
CA PRO A 180 -30.69 8.76 -2.77
C PRO A 180 -31.19 9.09 -4.19
N ARG A 181 -32.48 9.43 -4.35
CA ARG A 181 -33.09 9.83 -5.65
C ARG A 181 -32.30 10.93 -6.38
N LYS A 182 -31.58 11.80 -5.66
CA LYS A 182 -30.77 12.89 -6.25
C LYS A 182 -29.60 12.37 -7.11
N PHE A 183 -29.00 11.23 -6.75
CA PHE A 183 -27.92 10.60 -7.51
C PHE A 183 -28.41 9.83 -8.75
N ALA A 184 -29.73 9.64 -8.90
CA ALA A 184 -30.33 8.93 -10.03
C ALA A 184 -30.42 9.75 -11.32
N LYS A 185 -30.00 11.03 -11.30
CA LYS A 185 -29.97 11.89 -12.50
C LYS A 185 -28.80 11.59 -13.45
N THR A 186 -27.85 10.75 -13.07
CA THR A 186 -26.73 10.37 -13.95
C THR A 186 -27.21 9.46 -15.08
N THR A 187 -26.81 9.77 -16.32
CA THR A 187 -27.25 9.14 -17.58
C THR A 187 -26.91 7.64 -17.74
N ILE A 188 -26.19 7.05 -16.78
CA ILE A 188 -25.57 5.73 -16.92
C ILE A 188 -26.50 4.58 -16.46
N VAL A 189 -27.54 4.84 -15.65
CA VAL A 189 -28.36 3.77 -15.03
C VAL A 189 -29.85 3.99 -15.21
N LYS A 190 -30.55 2.98 -15.77
CA LYS A 190 -32.01 2.96 -15.87
C LYS A 190 -32.63 2.41 -14.58
N TYR A 191 -33.45 3.23 -13.91
CA TYR A 191 -34.11 2.92 -12.63
C TYR A 191 -34.98 1.65 -12.63
N LYS A 192 -35.45 1.19 -13.80
CA LYS A 192 -36.27 -0.02 -13.93
C LYS A 192 -35.51 -1.33 -13.68
N THR A 193 -34.17 -1.30 -13.64
CA THR A 193 -33.33 -2.50 -13.71
C THR A 193 -32.37 -2.65 -12.52
N ASP A 194 -32.28 -1.67 -11.61
CA ASP A 194 -31.28 -1.62 -10.54
C ASP A 194 -31.96 -1.54 -9.16
N ASP A 195 -31.52 -2.35 -8.20
CA ASP A 195 -32.04 -2.40 -6.81
C ASP A 195 -31.73 -1.13 -6.01
N GLY A 196 -31.04 -0.16 -6.62
CA GLY A 196 -30.73 1.14 -6.02
C GLY A 196 -29.70 1.03 -4.90
N VAL A 197 -28.88 -0.01 -4.90
CA VAL A 197 -27.81 -0.23 -3.92
C VAL A 197 -26.48 0.18 -4.52
N GLU A 198 -25.77 1.08 -3.85
CA GLU A 198 -24.44 1.55 -4.25
C GLU A 198 -23.40 1.12 -3.22
N PHE A 199 -22.22 0.74 -3.71
CA PHE A 199 -21.04 0.49 -2.89
C PHE A 199 -20.14 1.73 -2.95
N PRO A 200 -20.14 2.58 -1.90
CA PRO A 200 -19.55 3.91 -1.93
C PRO A 200 -18.02 3.89 -1.97
N TYR A 201 -17.39 2.80 -1.52
CA TYR A 201 -15.93 2.65 -1.46
C TYR A 201 -15.33 2.00 -2.71
N THR A 202 -16.16 1.54 -3.66
CA THR A 202 -15.68 0.75 -4.80
C THR A 202 -14.77 1.55 -5.72
N ASP A 203 -15.14 2.79 -6.04
CA ASP A 203 -14.36 3.63 -6.96
C ASP A 203 -13.00 3.98 -6.32
N ALA A 204 -13.00 4.40 -5.04
CA ALA A 204 -11.78 4.66 -4.27
C ALA A 204 -10.88 3.43 -4.12
N TRP A 205 -11.45 2.24 -3.90
CA TRP A 205 -10.69 0.99 -3.86
C TRP A 205 -9.99 0.72 -5.19
N ILE A 206 -10.69 0.83 -6.32
CA ILE A 206 -10.10 0.52 -7.64
C ILE A 206 -8.93 1.45 -7.92
N THR A 207 -9.11 2.75 -7.73
CA THR A 207 -8.05 3.74 -7.99
C THR A 207 -6.85 3.55 -7.08
N THR A 208 -7.10 3.28 -5.78
CA THR A 208 -6.02 3.04 -4.80
C THR A 208 -5.30 1.72 -5.03
N ALA A 209 -6.03 0.63 -5.32
CA ALA A 209 -5.44 -0.67 -5.60
C ALA A 209 -4.54 -0.65 -6.84
N VAL A 210 -4.97 0.04 -7.91
CA VAL A 210 -4.16 0.21 -9.12
C VAL A 210 -2.93 1.07 -8.82
N SER A 211 -3.07 2.19 -8.11
CA SER A 211 -1.91 3.02 -7.75
C SER A 211 -0.91 2.26 -6.86
N GLU A 212 -1.39 1.47 -5.90
CA GLU A 212 -0.54 0.67 -5.03
C GLU A 212 0.16 -0.46 -5.79
N LEU A 213 -0.50 -1.10 -6.76
CA LEU A 213 0.15 -2.05 -7.65
C LEU A 213 1.35 -1.42 -8.38
N PHE A 214 1.19 -0.20 -8.93
CA PHE A 214 2.30 0.49 -9.59
C PHE A 214 3.44 0.84 -8.63
N LEU A 215 3.12 1.27 -7.41
CA LEU A 215 4.15 1.59 -6.40
C LEU A 215 4.87 0.34 -5.91
N LEU A 216 4.17 -0.79 -5.78
CA LEU A 216 4.77 -2.10 -5.54
C LEU A 216 5.71 -2.51 -6.68
N ILE A 217 5.33 -2.31 -7.94
CA ILE A 217 6.21 -2.60 -9.09
C ILE A 217 7.49 -1.77 -9.02
N ILE A 218 7.37 -0.47 -8.78
CA ILE A 218 8.53 0.43 -8.67
C ILE A 218 9.43 0.00 -7.49
N SER A 219 8.83 -0.30 -6.34
CA SER A 219 9.55 -0.78 -5.15
C SER A 219 10.26 -2.12 -5.41
N ALA A 220 9.60 -3.07 -6.07
CA ALA A 220 10.19 -4.37 -6.42
C ALA A 220 11.37 -4.23 -7.39
N ILE A 221 11.26 -3.36 -8.40
CA ILE A 221 12.36 -3.08 -9.33
C ILE A 221 13.53 -2.43 -8.59
N PHE A 222 13.27 -1.41 -7.78
CA PHE A 222 14.32 -0.72 -7.03
C PHE A 222 15.04 -1.66 -6.06
N THR A 223 14.29 -2.36 -5.21
CA THR A 223 14.84 -3.31 -4.24
C THR A 223 15.59 -4.44 -4.95
N GLY A 224 15.05 -5.00 -6.03
CA GLY A 224 15.72 -6.03 -6.82
C GLY A 224 17.03 -5.55 -7.46
N VAL A 225 17.02 -4.39 -8.12
CA VAL A 225 18.22 -3.84 -8.79
C VAL A 225 19.31 -3.48 -7.78
N THR A 226 18.96 -2.79 -6.70
CA THR A 226 19.92 -2.40 -5.65
C THR A 226 20.45 -3.62 -4.90
N TRP A 227 19.61 -4.64 -4.70
CA TRP A 227 20.03 -5.91 -4.11
C TRP A 227 21.03 -6.68 -4.98
N HIS A 228 20.83 -6.72 -6.30
CA HIS A 228 21.74 -7.39 -7.21
C HIS A 228 23.11 -6.72 -7.34
N ARG A 229 23.19 -5.40 -7.08
CA ARG A 229 24.46 -4.66 -7.06
C ARG A 229 25.30 -4.96 -5.82
N LEU A 230 24.68 -5.40 -4.73
CA LEU A 230 25.41 -5.80 -3.53
C LEU A 230 26.18 -7.10 -3.79
N PRO A 231 27.51 -7.15 -3.55
CA PRO A 231 28.33 -8.34 -3.79
C PRO A 231 27.77 -9.59 -3.08
N SER A 232 27.80 -10.74 -3.77
CA SER A 232 27.13 -11.98 -3.35
C SER A 232 27.66 -12.59 -2.05
N GLN A 233 28.90 -12.28 -1.67
CA GLN A 233 29.57 -12.79 -0.46
C GLN A 233 29.32 -11.94 0.80
N SER A 234 28.44 -10.94 0.73
CA SER A 234 28.18 -10.04 1.86
C SER A 234 27.22 -10.68 2.88
N LYS A 235 27.59 -10.72 4.17
CA LYS A 235 26.75 -11.24 5.27
C LYS A 235 25.35 -10.58 5.39
N PRO A 236 25.18 -9.26 5.14
CA PRO A 236 23.85 -8.65 5.11
C PRO A 236 22.92 -9.27 4.07
N ARG A 237 23.50 -9.86 3.01
CA ARG A 237 22.74 -10.50 1.95
C ARG A 237 21.95 -11.71 2.47
N GLU A 238 22.56 -12.50 3.34
CA GLU A 238 21.91 -13.67 3.96
C GLU A 238 20.79 -13.27 4.93
N PHE A 239 20.93 -12.13 5.61
CA PHE A 239 19.96 -11.70 6.62
C PHE A 239 18.62 -11.20 6.04
N ILE A 240 18.66 -10.47 4.92
CA ILE A 240 17.45 -9.88 4.32
C ILE A 240 17.02 -10.52 2.99
N SER A 241 17.74 -11.54 2.48
CA SER A 241 17.43 -12.20 1.19
C SER A 241 15.99 -12.67 1.08
N ASP A 242 15.50 -13.37 2.11
CA ASP A 242 14.13 -13.93 2.09
C ASP A 242 13.10 -12.80 1.95
N HIS A 243 13.28 -11.70 2.68
CA HIS A 243 12.38 -10.55 2.66
C HIS A 243 12.44 -9.78 1.32
N VAL A 244 13.63 -9.66 0.72
CA VAL A 244 13.79 -9.04 -0.61
C VAL A 244 13.09 -9.89 -1.68
N SER A 245 13.24 -11.21 -1.63
CA SER A 245 12.52 -12.12 -2.53
C SER A 245 11.01 -11.97 -2.38
N PHE A 246 10.48 -11.87 -1.16
CA PHE A 246 9.06 -11.63 -0.97
C PHE A 246 8.59 -10.28 -1.52
N ILE A 247 9.34 -9.19 -1.32
CA ILE A 247 9.00 -7.88 -1.90
C ILE A 247 8.99 -7.92 -3.43
N SER A 248 9.96 -8.60 -4.04
CA SER A 248 9.99 -8.73 -5.50
C SER A 248 8.76 -9.47 -6.06
N SER A 249 8.15 -10.36 -5.26
CA SER A 249 6.93 -11.10 -5.62
C SER A 249 5.61 -10.39 -5.28
N ALA A 250 5.64 -9.37 -4.40
CA ALA A 250 4.45 -8.65 -3.93
C ALA A 250 3.59 -8.04 -5.04
N PRO A 251 4.14 -7.46 -6.13
CA PRO A 251 3.34 -6.97 -7.25
C PRO A 251 2.54 -8.07 -7.94
N GLY A 252 3.11 -9.27 -8.07
CA GLY A 252 2.42 -10.42 -8.66
C GLY A 252 1.23 -10.86 -7.82
N LEU A 253 1.40 -10.94 -6.50
CA LEU A 253 0.31 -11.23 -5.56
C LEU A 253 -0.78 -10.14 -5.61
N MET A 254 -0.39 -8.86 -5.62
CA MET A 254 -1.33 -7.75 -5.73
C MET A 254 -2.09 -7.79 -7.06
N LEU A 255 -1.43 -8.10 -8.18
CA LEU A 255 -2.06 -8.25 -9.48
C LEU A 255 -3.11 -9.38 -9.46
N LEU A 256 -2.79 -10.52 -8.86
CA LEU A 256 -3.76 -11.62 -8.69
C LEU A 256 -4.96 -11.17 -7.86
N VAL A 257 -4.75 -10.42 -6.78
CA VAL A 257 -5.85 -9.86 -5.97
C VAL A 257 -6.68 -8.88 -6.78
N VAL A 258 -6.05 -8.00 -7.55
CA VAL A 258 -6.75 -7.06 -8.42
C VAL A 258 -7.60 -7.82 -9.43
N ILE A 259 -7.06 -8.83 -10.12
CA ILE A 259 -7.80 -9.60 -11.12
C ILE A 259 -8.98 -10.38 -10.49
N THR A 260 -8.77 -11.00 -9.33
CA THR A 260 -9.77 -11.87 -8.67
C THR A 260 -10.84 -11.09 -7.91
N PHE A 261 -10.45 -10.05 -7.17
CA PHE A 261 -11.35 -9.33 -6.26
C PHE A 261 -11.85 -7.98 -6.79
N VAL A 262 -11.27 -7.42 -7.86
CA VAL A 262 -11.70 -6.10 -8.37
C VAL A 262 -12.82 -6.16 -9.40
N PRO A 263 -13.13 -7.30 -10.05
CA PRO A 263 -13.51 -7.35 -11.48
C PRO A 263 -13.96 -5.99 -12.02
N ILE A 264 -13.02 -5.30 -12.68
CA ILE A 264 -13.11 -3.93 -13.24
C ILE A 264 -14.42 -3.69 -14.03
N TYR A 265 -15.03 -4.77 -14.52
CA TYR A 265 -16.20 -4.77 -15.39
C TYR A 265 -17.57 -4.76 -14.68
N LYS A 266 -17.64 -4.90 -13.34
CA LYS A 266 -18.93 -4.88 -12.60
C LYS A 266 -18.99 -3.73 -11.60
N ARG A 267 -19.25 -2.52 -12.15
CA ARG A 267 -19.55 -1.26 -11.43
C ARG A 267 -21.01 -1.20 -10.92
N TYR A 268 -21.83 -2.19 -11.28
CA TYR A 268 -23.27 -2.31 -11.00
C TYR A 268 -23.63 -3.73 -10.55
N GLY A 269 -24.58 -3.87 -9.63
CA GLY A 269 -25.01 -5.17 -9.08
C GLY A 269 -24.10 -5.71 -7.98
N GLU A 270 -24.41 -6.90 -7.45
CA GLU A 270 -23.65 -7.53 -6.37
C GLU A 270 -22.15 -7.60 -6.70
N ALA A 271 -21.29 -7.24 -5.74
CA ALA A 271 -19.83 -7.24 -5.89
C ALA A 271 -19.22 -8.61 -6.33
N PHE A 272 -20.02 -9.68 -6.28
CA PHE A 272 -19.67 -11.03 -6.73
C PHE A 272 -20.87 -11.75 -7.35
N PRO A 273 -21.03 -11.74 -8.67
CA PRO A 273 -21.85 -12.70 -9.38
C PRO A 273 -20.93 -13.86 -9.75
N LEU A 274 -20.86 -14.86 -8.88
CA LEU A 274 -20.24 -16.14 -9.19
C LEU A 274 -21.03 -16.93 -10.27
N GLU A 275 -22.07 -16.34 -10.87
CA GLU A 275 -22.85 -16.92 -11.96
C GLU A 275 -22.84 -16.00 -13.19
N GLY A 276 -22.16 -16.47 -14.24
CA GLY A 276 -22.47 -16.28 -15.66
C GLY A 276 -22.90 -14.90 -16.17
N ARG A 277 -22.03 -14.29 -16.99
CA ARG A 277 -22.38 -13.22 -17.93
C ARG A 277 -23.47 -13.69 -18.92
N ARG A 278 -24.76 -13.51 -18.61
CA ARG A 278 -25.83 -13.26 -19.61
C ARG A 278 -27.24 -12.96 -19.07
N TYR A 279 -27.51 -13.01 -17.76
CA TYR A 279 -28.92 -13.00 -17.28
C TYR A 279 -29.24 -12.15 -16.04
N GLU A 280 -28.64 -10.97 -15.86
CA GLU A 280 -29.02 -10.07 -14.73
C GLU A 280 -30.13 -9.06 -15.07
N THR A 281 -30.78 -9.17 -16.23
CA THR A 281 -32.03 -8.43 -16.55
C THR A 281 -33.30 -9.19 -16.23
N TYR A 282 -33.22 -10.47 -15.83
CA TYR A 282 -34.39 -11.21 -15.41
C TYR A 282 -34.32 -11.44 -13.91
N ARG A 283 -35.26 -10.80 -13.18
CA ARG A 283 -35.81 -11.33 -11.93
C ARG A 283 -35.72 -12.85 -12.00
N HIS A 284 -35.02 -13.49 -11.06
CA HIS A 284 -34.95 -14.95 -11.02
C HIS A 284 -36.37 -15.51 -10.85
N TRP A 285 -37.03 -15.79 -11.98
CA TRP A 285 -38.25 -16.55 -12.04
C TRP A 285 -37.85 -17.98 -11.70
N GLY A 286 -37.96 -18.33 -10.41
CA GLY A 286 -37.83 -19.69 -9.97
C GLY A 286 -39.18 -20.36 -10.15
N ALA A 287 -39.27 -21.32 -11.05
CA ALA A 287 -40.39 -22.25 -11.07
C ALA A 287 -40.12 -23.30 -9.99
N THR A 288 -40.88 -23.25 -8.90
CA THR A 288 -40.90 -24.34 -7.90
C THR A 288 -42.18 -25.14 -8.15
N VAL A 289 -42.02 -26.41 -8.48
CA VAL A 289 -43.14 -27.35 -8.59
C VAL A 289 -43.37 -27.95 -7.21
N SER A 290 -44.52 -27.66 -6.60
CA SER A 290 -44.93 -28.31 -5.35
C SER A 290 -45.12 -29.81 -5.60
N ARG A 291 -44.99 -30.64 -4.56
CA ARG A 291 -45.32 -32.08 -4.63
C ARG A 291 -46.74 -32.35 -5.14
N ASP A 292 -47.63 -31.37 -5.01
CA ASP A 292 -49.02 -31.42 -5.47
C ASP A 292 -49.19 -31.10 -6.97
N GLY A 293 -48.10 -31.06 -7.75
CA GLY A 293 -48.12 -30.79 -9.20
C GLY A 293 -48.34 -29.32 -9.61
N ARG A 294 -48.51 -28.41 -8.63
CA ARG A 294 -48.65 -26.97 -8.91
C ARG A 294 -47.30 -26.30 -9.13
N ALA A 295 -47.08 -25.76 -10.32
CA ALA A 295 -45.95 -24.88 -10.60
C ALA A 295 -46.26 -23.46 -10.11
N ARG A 296 -45.46 -22.94 -9.17
CA ARG A 296 -45.44 -21.51 -8.85
C ARG A 296 -44.18 -20.89 -9.45
N VAL A 297 -44.37 -19.94 -10.34
CA VAL A 297 -43.29 -19.07 -10.78
C VAL A 297 -43.25 -17.89 -9.80
N SER A 298 -42.24 -17.89 -8.93
CA SER A 298 -42.04 -16.81 -7.97
C SER A 298 -40.70 -16.13 -8.23
N VAL A 299 -40.65 -14.82 -8.01
CA VAL A 299 -39.37 -14.11 -7.98
C VAL A 299 -38.65 -14.57 -6.71
N LYS A 300 -37.61 -15.37 -6.87
CA LYS A 300 -36.79 -15.81 -5.73
C LYS A 300 -36.13 -14.58 -5.12
N LYS A 301 -36.68 -14.09 -4.00
CA LYS A 301 -35.95 -13.17 -3.12
C LYS A 301 -34.77 -13.95 -2.56
N GLN A 302 -33.57 -13.64 -3.05
CA GLN A 302 -32.34 -14.16 -2.48
C GLN A 302 -32.32 -13.79 -1.00
N LYS A 303 -32.15 -14.79 -0.11
CA LYS A 303 -32.10 -14.53 1.33
C LYS A 303 -30.92 -13.59 1.59
N GLN A 304 -31.20 -12.41 2.14
CA GLN A 304 -30.18 -11.40 2.48
C GLN A 304 -29.01 -11.97 3.29
N ARG A 305 -29.27 -13.01 4.12
CA ARG A 305 -28.23 -13.75 4.85
C ARG A 305 -27.18 -14.37 3.93
N ILE A 306 -27.57 -14.98 2.80
CA ILE A 306 -26.65 -15.63 1.86
C ILE A 306 -25.76 -14.60 1.14
N VAL A 307 -26.34 -13.45 0.80
CA VAL A 307 -25.60 -12.33 0.20
C VAL A 307 -24.58 -11.77 1.18
N LEU A 308 -25.00 -11.56 2.44
CA LEU A 308 -24.12 -11.07 3.50
C LEU A 308 -22.97 -12.06 3.79
N THR A 309 -23.23 -13.36 3.86
CA THR A 309 -22.18 -14.36 4.09
C THR A 309 -21.16 -14.40 2.95
N LYS A 310 -21.61 -14.28 1.69
CA LYS A 310 -20.69 -14.19 0.54
C LYS A 310 -19.81 -12.94 0.63
N ARG A 311 -20.39 -11.78 0.96
CA ARG A 311 -19.66 -10.52 1.14
C ARG A 311 -18.64 -10.58 2.26
N LEU A 312 -19.02 -11.15 3.41
CA LEU A 312 -18.13 -11.33 4.54
C LEU A 312 -16.99 -12.28 4.19
N GLY A 313 -17.28 -13.41 3.55
CA GLY A 313 -16.26 -14.36 3.09
C GLY A 313 -15.26 -13.71 2.13
N CYS A 314 -15.72 -12.88 1.19
CA CYS A 314 -14.84 -12.16 0.26
C CYS A 314 -14.02 -11.07 0.96
N ALA A 315 -14.62 -10.33 1.90
CA ALA A 315 -13.92 -9.32 2.68
C ALA A 315 -12.82 -9.96 3.54
N LEU A 316 -13.09 -11.12 4.16
CA LEU A 316 -12.12 -11.86 4.94
C LEU A 316 -11.00 -12.44 4.06
N ALA A 317 -11.34 -13.09 2.94
CA ALA A 317 -10.34 -13.65 2.03
C ALA A 317 -9.43 -12.55 1.43
N GLY A 318 -10.02 -11.47 0.93
CA GLY A 318 -9.27 -10.33 0.41
C GLY A 318 -8.45 -9.63 1.49
N GLY A 319 -9.02 -9.45 2.69
CA GLY A 319 -8.34 -8.85 3.84
C GLY A 319 -7.14 -9.68 4.31
N VAL A 320 -7.23 -11.01 4.30
CA VAL A 320 -6.12 -11.90 4.64
C VAL A 320 -5.00 -11.79 3.61
N ILE A 321 -5.31 -11.82 2.31
CA ILE A 321 -4.27 -11.76 1.26
C ILE A 321 -3.63 -10.36 1.21
N LEU A 322 -4.42 -9.29 1.23
CA LEU A 322 -3.88 -7.92 1.24
C LEU A 322 -3.13 -7.63 2.55
N GLY A 323 -3.63 -8.16 3.67
CA GLY A 323 -2.96 -8.12 4.97
C GLY A 323 -1.60 -8.81 4.92
N TYR A 324 -1.50 -9.98 4.28
CA TYR A 324 -0.23 -10.67 4.05
C TYR A 324 0.76 -9.79 3.26
N ILE A 325 0.33 -9.15 2.17
CA ILE A 325 1.20 -8.27 1.38
C ILE A 325 1.74 -7.11 2.23
N SER A 326 0.88 -6.42 2.99
CA SER A 326 1.33 -5.33 3.87
C SER A 326 2.21 -5.82 5.02
N LEU A 327 1.93 -6.99 5.59
CA LEU A 327 2.75 -7.60 6.64
C LEU A 327 4.16 -7.91 6.15
N VAL A 328 4.30 -8.41 4.92
CA VAL A 328 5.60 -8.64 4.27
C VAL A 328 6.38 -7.34 4.12
N GLN A 329 5.74 -6.26 3.63
CA GLN A 329 6.40 -4.95 3.52
C GLN A 329 6.87 -4.43 4.89
N TRP A 330 6.06 -4.61 5.93
CA TRP A 330 6.43 -4.25 7.31
C TRP A 330 7.55 -5.11 7.87
N ALA A 331 7.53 -6.41 7.61
CA ALA A 331 8.60 -7.31 8.03
C ALA A 331 9.94 -6.91 7.38
N TYR A 332 9.92 -6.61 6.09
CA TYR A 332 11.08 -6.07 5.39
C TYR A 332 11.59 -4.77 6.02
N TRP A 333 10.71 -3.80 6.27
CA TRP A 333 11.14 -2.52 6.86
C TRP A 333 11.71 -2.69 8.27
N ASN A 334 11.13 -3.56 9.09
CA ASN A 334 11.68 -3.85 10.42
C ASN A 334 13.08 -4.47 10.32
N ARG A 335 13.30 -5.42 9.40
CA ARG A 335 14.63 -6.00 9.16
C ARG A 335 15.60 -4.98 8.57
N PHE A 336 15.14 -4.15 7.65
CA PHE A 336 15.91 -3.05 7.09
C PHE A 336 16.40 -2.11 8.19
N LEU A 337 15.55 -1.73 9.15
CA LEU A 337 15.93 -0.83 10.25
C LEU A 337 16.90 -1.43 11.26
N GLN A 338 17.14 -2.74 11.26
CA GLN A 338 18.08 -3.40 12.18
C GLN A 338 19.52 -3.48 11.68
N MET A 339 19.77 -3.18 10.39
CA MET A 339 21.09 -3.29 9.77
C MET A 339 21.93 -2.00 9.71
N PRO A 340 21.36 -0.80 9.49
CA PRO A 340 22.12 0.33 8.96
C PRO A 340 22.91 1.12 10.00
N GLY A 341 22.63 0.98 11.30
CA GLY A 341 23.20 1.87 12.31
C GLY A 341 22.88 3.34 12.00
N VAL A 342 23.89 4.20 12.08
CA VAL A 342 23.75 5.61 11.66
C VAL A 342 23.67 5.84 10.14
N LEU A 343 23.82 4.81 9.29
CA LEU A 343 23.69 4.95 7.84
C LEU A 343 22.25 5.25 7.40
N PHE A 344 21.27 4.99 8.25
CA PHE A 344 19.88 5.36 8.03
C PHE A 344 19.37 6.21 9.20
N CYS A 345 19.41 7.52 8.99
CA CYS A 345 19.08 8.55 9.95
C CYS A 345 18.17 9.58 9.26
N PRO A 346 16.88 9.27 9.06
CA PRO A 346 15.96 10.16 8.37
C PRO A 346 15.70 11.43 9.20
N PRO A 347 15.94 12.65 8.65
CA PRO A 347 15.67 13.88 9.37
C PRO A 347 14.18 14.21 9.40
N LYS A 348 13.76 15.01 10.39
CA LYS A 348 12.44 15.67 10.43
C LYS A 348 11.26 14.73 10.19
N LEU A 349 11.23 13.56 10.85
CA LEU A 349 10.19 12.53 10.71
C LEU A 349 8.76 13.10 10.74
N ILE A 350 8.48 14.06 11.63
CA ILE A 350 7.16 14.70 11.76
C ILE A 350 6.75 15.42 10.48
N GLN A 351 7.67 16.12 9.82
CA GLN A 351 7.38 16.83 8.57
C GLN A 351 7.12 15.83 7.44
N SER A 352 7.91 14.77 7.36
CA SER A 352 7.69 13.69 6.39
C SER A 352 6.32 13.02 6.58
N SER A 353 5.95 12.72 7.83
CA SER A 353 4.63 12.20 8.20
C SER A 353 3.49 13.13 7.76
N ALA A 354 3.63 14.44 8.00
CA ALA A 354 2.62 15.41 7.59
C ALA A 354 2.43 15.45 6.06
N VAL A 355 3.53 15.43 5.30
CA VAL A 355 3.47 15.37 3.83
C VAL A 355 2.76 14.10 3.37
N TRP A 356 3.13 12.93 3.90
CA TRP A 356 2.45 11.68 3.56
C TRP A 356 0.96 11.70 3.89
N ILE A 357 0.56 12.21 5.06
CA ILE A 357 -0.85 12.29 5.45
C ILE A 357 -1.65 13.15 4.47
N VAL A 358 -1.15 14.35 4.15
CA VAL A 358 -1.84 15.30 3.26
C VAL A 358 -2.01 14.70 1.86
N PHE A 359 -0.91 14.24 1.24
CA PHE A 359 -0.96 13.73 -0.13
C PHE A 359 -1.73 12.41 -0.24
N SER A 360 -1.64 11.53 0.76
CA SER A 360 -2.46 10.31 0.79
C SER A 360 -3.94 10.64 0.88
N THR A 361 -4.31 11.61 1.73
CA THR A 361 -5.70 12.05 1.89
C THR A 361 -6.25 12.63 0.59
N VAL A 362 -5.48 13.51 -0.08
CA VAL A 362 -5.86 14.10 -1.37
C VAL A 362 -6.02 13.02 -2.44
N GLY A 363 -5.09 12.07 -2.53
CA GLY A 363 -5.17 10.95 -3.46
C GLY A 363 -6.42 10.09 -3.26
N ILE A 364 -6.77 9.79 -2.00
CA ILE A 364 -7.96 9.00 -1.67
C ILE A 364 -9.25 9.77 -1.99
N LEU A 365 -9.31 11.07 -1.65
CA LEU A 365 -10.45 11.94 -1.99
C LEU A 365 -10.67 11.99 -3.51
N ALA A 366 -9.59 12.13 -4.27
CA ALA A 366 -9.65 12.14 -5.74
C ALA A 366 -10.09 10.79 -6.32
N GLY A 367 -9.69 9.67 -5.69
CA GLY A 367 -10.18 8.35 -6.06
C GLY A 367 -11.68 8.19 -5.83
N ALA A 368 -12.18 8.65 -4.67
CA ALA A 368 -13.59 8.61 -4.31
C ALA A 368 -14.48 9.57 -5.13
N ALA A 369 -13.88 10.63 -5.66
CA ALA A 369 -14.53 11.64 -6.49
C ALA A 369 -14.97 11.13 -7.87
N SER A 370 -14.46 9.99 -8.32
CA SER A 370 -14.61 9.42 -9.68
C SER A 370 -15.95 8.77 -10.01
#